data_AF-A0A8D3BS18-F1
#
_entry.id   AF-A0A8D3BS18-F1
#
_cell.length_a   1.000
_cell.length_b   1.000
_cell.length_c   1.000
_cell.angle_alpha   90.00
_cell.angle_beta   90.00
_cell.angle_gamma   90.00
#
_symmetry.space_group_name_H-M   'P 1'
#
loop_
_entity.id
_entity.type
_entity.pdbx_description
1 polymer ?
#
loop_
_entity_poly.entity_id
_entity_poly.type
_entity_poly.pdbx_seq_one_letter_code
_entity_poly.pdbx_strand_id
1 'polypeptide(L)'
;CDNMIESASLVSRATVLSHLKTYNLYYEGQNLQLRHREEEGELIVEGLLNIFWGLRRPIRLQMQDDHERIRPPPSSTSWHSGCNLDNGQPVTEQSPPTVEVTPPDSQPEDNGVMEQEPDEDSECSAQLLRTKSDAGVLRRGQRRSPSDQRKIRRHRFSINGHFYNHKTAVFTPAFGSVTNVRINSCMRTPQVLRVLLNKFKIENSPDDFALYLVHASGERVKLKRSDYPLVLRVMQGPCEQVCKVFLMEADLGEEVTYDVAQYIKFEMPVLKSFITKLKEEEDREVLKLRRRYNYLRCIIEKQLGCLPEGETCM
;
A
#
# COMPACT_ATOMS: atom_id res chain seq x y z
N CYS A 1 5.81 -22.93 34.03
CA CYS A 1 6.98 -22.23 33.47
C CYS A 1 6.93 -22.37 31.95
N ASP A 2 5.81 -22.00 31.33
CA ASP A 2 5.41 -20.63 30.99
C ASP A 2 6.16 -20.08 29.79
N ASN A 3 5.36 -19.64 28.82
CA ASN A 3 5.68 -18.82 27.66
C ASN A 3 6.17 -19.55 26.42
N MET A 4 5.22 -19.95 25.57
CA MET A 4 5.00 -19.23 24.30
C MET A 4 3.70 -19.74 23.68
N ILE A 5 2.61 -19.10 24.09
CA ILE A 5 1.26 -19.36 23.60
C ILE A 5 1.16 -18.87 22.16
N GLU A 6 0.82 -19.82 21.31
CA GLU A 6 0.37 -19.79 19.93
C GLU A 6 -0.75 -18.75 19.71
N SER A 7 -0.37 -17.48 19.52
CA SER A 7 -1.30 -16.35 19.49
C SER A 7 -1.94 -16.14 18.11
N ALA A 8 -3.03 -16.88 17.81
CA ALA A 8 -4.09 -16.42 16.89
C ALA A 8 -5.41 -17.25 16.90
N SER A 9 -5.62 -18.27 17.74
CA SER A 9 -6.83 -19.12 17.67
C SER A 9 -7.72 -19.18 18.92
N LEU A 10 -7.59 -18.26 19.87
CA LEU A 10 -8.34 -18.32 21.15
C LEU A 10 -9.08 -17.02 21.52
N VAL A 11 -9.40 -16.15 20.55
CA VAL A 11 -10.22 -14.96 20.85
C VAL A 11 -11.69 -15.39 20.99
N SER A 12 -12.26 -15.21 22.18
CA SER A 12 -13.67 -15.59 22.42
C SER A 12 -14.64 -14.75 21.58
N ARG A 13 -15.79 -15.34 21.20
CA ARG A 13 -16.88 -14.64 20.49
C ARG A 13 -17.29 -13.34 21.21
N ALA A 14 -17.39 -13.38 22.53
CA ALA A 14 -17.73 -12.23 23.35
C ALA A 14 -16.68 -11.10 23.23
N THR A 15 -15.40 -11.46 23.22
CA THR A 15 -14.30 -10.51 23.03
C THR A 15 -14.37 -9.84 21.66
N VAL A 16 -14.60 -10.61 20.59
CA VAL A 16 -14.73 -10.05 19.23
C VAL A 16 -15.92 -9.08 19.15
N LEU A 17 -17.09 -9.46 19.67
CA LEU A 17 -18.28 -8.60 19.67
C LEU A 17 -18.09 -7.32 20.48
N SER A 18 -17.42 -7.39 21.63
CA SER A 18 -17.09 -6.21 22.44
C SER A 18 -16.21 -5.21 21.67
N HIS A 19 -15.14 -5.70 21.03
CA HIS A 19 -14.27 -4.83 20.23
C HIS A 19 -14.96 -4.30 18.99
N LEU A 20 -15.79 -5.12 18.33
CA LEU A 20 -16.60 -4.72 17.19
C LEU A 20 -17.56 -3.57 17.54
N LYS A 21 -18.17 -3.60 18.72
CA LYS A 21 -19.03 -2.51 19.20
C LYS A 21 -18.25 -1.20 19.31
N THR A 22 -17.08 -1.22 19.95
CA THR A 22 -16.20 -0.04 20.06
C THR A 22 -15.71 0.42 18.68
N TYR A 23 -15.37 -0.52 17.81
CA TYR A 23 -14.93 -0.24 16.44
C TYR A 23 -16.00 0.51 15.64
N ASN A 24 -17.25 0.02 15.69
CA ASN A 24 -18.36 0.62 14.95
C ASN A 24 -18.83 1.96 15.53
N LEU A 25 -18.65 2.17 16.83
CA LEU A 25 -18.89 3.46 17.47
C LEU A 25 -17.93 4.53 16.94
N TYR A 26 -16.65 4.20 16.75
CA TYR A 26 -15.67 5.13 16.17
C TYR A 26 -16.04 5.56 14.74
N TYR A 27 -16.60 4.64 13.96
CA TYR A 27 -17.02 4.89 12.58
C TYR A 27 -18.52 5.19 12.45
N GLU A 28 -19.18 5.63 13.51
CA GLU A 28 -20.62 5.93 13.46
C GLU A 28 -20.94 6.96 12.36
N GLY A 29 -21.87 6.59 11.47
CA GLY A 29 -22.23 7.40 10.30
C GLY A 29 -21.21 7.40 9.15
N GLN A 30 -20.18 6.56 9.20
CA GLN A 30 -19.14 6.46 8.17
C GLN A 30 -19.14 5.11 7.44
N ASN A 31 -18.48 5.07 6.29
CA ASN A 31 -18.47 3.91 5.38
C ASN A 31 -17.58 2.73 5.85
N LEU A 32 -16.86 2.87 6.97
CA LEU A 32 -15.93 1.86 7.48
C LEU A 32 -16.52 1.01 8.62
N GLN A 33 -17.81 1.18 8.95
CA GLN A 33 -18.49 0.28 9.89
C GLN A 33 -18.51 -1.15 9.36
N LEU A 34 -18.30 -2.09 10.28
CA LEU A 34 -18.32 -3.52 10.01
C LEU A 34 -19.69 -4.09 10.39
N ARG A 35 -20.18 -5.01 9.57
CA ARG A 35 -21.41 -5.76 9.84
C ARG A 35 -21.05 -7.11 10.41
N HIS A 36 -21.94 -7.69 11.19
CA HIS A 36 -21.80 -9.09 11.60
C HIS A 36 -23.08 -9.85 11.35
N ARG A 37 -22.94 -11.14 11.10
CA ARG A 37 -24.03 -12.11 10.98
C ARG A 37 -23.61 -13.41 11.68
N GLU A 38 -24.58 -14.28 11.89
CA GLU A 38 -24.36 -15.64 12.37
C GLU A 38 -24.74 -16.61 11.25
N GLU A 39 -23.79 -17.44 10.83
CA GLU A 39 -23.94 -18.39 9.74
C GLU A 39 -23.41 -19.74 10.25
N GLU A 40 -24.23 -20.79 10.21
CA GLU A 40 -23.88 -22.14 10.72
C GLU A 40 -23.40 -22.17 12.19
N GLY A 41 -23.82 -21.19 13.01
CA GLY A 41 -23.39 -21.04 14.41
C GLY A 41 -22.05 -20.32 14.59
N GLU A 42 -21.40 -19.88 13.50
CA GLU A 42 -20.19 -19.09 13.53
C GLU A 42 -20.49 -17.59 13.37
N LEU A 43 -19.76 -16.76 14.11
CA LEU A 43 -19.83 -15.31 13.99
C LEU A 43 -19.00 -14.85 12.79
N ILE A 44 -19.66 -14.29 11.78
CA ILE A 44 -19.00 -13.72 10.61
C ILE A 44 -19.10 -12.21 10.67
N VAL A 45 -17.95 -11.54 10.76
CA VAL A 45 -17.81 -10.09 10.63
C VAL A 45 -17.38 -9.77 9.21
N GLU A 46 -17.97 -8.75 8.58
CA GLU A 46 -17.64 -8.35 7.21
C GLU A 46 -17.64 -6.83 7.05
N GLY A 47 -16.79 -6.34 6.15
CA GLY A 47 -16.74 -4.91 5.84
C GLY A 47 -15.51 -4.53 5.02
N LEU A 48 -15.14 -3.25 5.10
CA LEU A 48 -13.98 -2.70 4.41
C LEU A 48 -12.77 -2.68 5.33
N LEU A 49 -11.64 -3.25 4.87
CA LEU A 49 -10.34 -3.10 5.50
C LEU A 49 -9.48 -2.14 4.68
N ASN A 50 -8.91 -1.13 5.33
CA ASN A 50 -7.91 -0.26 4.74
C ASN A 50 -6.54 -0.97 4.73
N ILE A 51 -5.90 -1.00 3.56
CA ILE A 51 -4.54 -1.46 3.39
C ILE A 51 -3.72 -0.32 2.79
N PHE A 52 -2.62 0.00 3.44
CA PHE A 52 -1.70 1.06 3.04
C PHE A 52 -0.58 0.51 2.15
N TRP A 53 -0.22 1.24 1.11
CA TRP A 53 0.89 0.87 0.24
C TRP A 53 2.22 1.23 0.91
N GLY A 54 3.05 0.23 1.18
CA GLY A 54 4.38 0.36 1.78
C GLY A 54 5.51 -0.07 0.85
N LEU A 55 5.22 -0.23 -0.45
CA LEU A 55 6.19 -0.69 -1.44
C LEU A 55 7.26 0.36 -1.70
N ARG A 56 8.51 -0.10 -1.82
CA ARG A 56 9.68 0.72 -2.18
C ARG A 56 10.07 0.51 -3.64
N ARG A 57 9.72 -0.62 -4.22
CA ARG A 57 10.00 -0.98 -5.62
C ARG A 57 8.73 -0.83 -6.48
N PRO A 58 8.89 -0.47 -7.78
CA PRO A 58 7.78 -0.50 -8.73
C PRO A 58 7.24 -1.92 -8.93
N ILE A 59 5.94 -2.05 -9.15
CA ILE A 59 5.25 -3.31 -9.45
C ILE A 59 4.64 -3.27 -10.84
N ARG A 60 4.33 -4.44 -11.42
CA ARG A 60 3.78 -4.55 -12.77
C ARG A 60 2.30 -4.92 -12.74
N LEU A 61 1.53 -4.27 -13.60
CA LEU A 61 0.15 -4.65 -13.86
C LEU A 61 0.10 -5.61 -15.05
N GLN A 62 -0.83 -6.54 -15.00
CA GLN A 62 -1.18 -7.41 -16.11
C GLN A 62 -1.64 -6.52 -17.28
N MET A 63 -0.90 -6.57 -18.39
CA MET A 63 -1.30 -5.90 -19.61
C MET A 63 -2.56 -6.58 -20.15
N GLN A 64 -3.60 -5.78 -20.37
CA GLN A 64 -4.74 -6.24 -21.14
C GLN A 64 -4.37 -5.96 -22.60
N ASP A 65 -4.12 -7.00 -23.39
CA ASP A 65 -3.83 -6.83 -24.81
C ASP A 65 -4.97 -6.04 -25.46
N ASP A 66 -4.64 -4.88 -26.04
CA ASP A 66 -5.59 -3.98 -26.69
C ASP A 66 -6.27 -4.57 -27.94
N HIS A 67 -6.01 -5.84 -28.27
CA HIS A 67 -6.62 -6.55 -29.40
C HIS A 67 -8.13 -6.76 -29.27
N GLU A 68 -8.73 -6.53 -28.10
CA GLU A 68 -10.19 -6.66 -27.89
C GLU A 68 -10.92 -5.31 -27.79
N ARG A 69 -10.23 -4.16 -27.80
CA ARG A 69 -10.90 -2.85 -27.81
C ARG A 69 -10.91 -2.27 -29.23
N ILE A 70 -12.13 -2.09 -29.72
CA ILE A 70 -12.58 -1.30 -30.89
C ILE A 70 -13.13 -2.20 -32.02
N ARG A 71 -14.25 -2.88 -31.74
CA ARG A 71 -15.39 -2.76 -32.67
C ARG A 71 -16.35 -1.76 -32.03
N PRO A 72 -16.49 -0.53 -32.56
CA PRO A 72 -17.56 0.34 -32.09
C PRO A 72 -18.88 -0.38 -32.37
N PRO A 73 -19.83 -0.42 -31.42
CA PRO A 73 -21.19 -0.85 -31.74
C PRO A 73 -21.74 0.08 -32.82
N PRO A 74 -22.55 -0.39 -33.78
CA PRO A 74 -23.24 0.49 -34.71
C PRO A 74 -24.34 1.23 -33.91
N SER A 75 -23.96 2.30 -33.21
CA SER A 75 -24.90 3.09 -32.43
C SER A 75 -25.61 4.08 -33.34
N SER A 76 -26.85 3.72 -33.64
CA SER A 76 -27.95 4.55 -34.09
C SER A 76 -27.99 5.89 -33.35
N THR A 77 -27.65 6.97 -34.04
CA THR A 77 -27.95 8.34 -33.64
C THR A 77 -29.36 8.72 -34.11
N SER A 78 -30.31 8.80 -33.18
CA SER A 78 -31.58 9.51 -33.33
C SER A 78 -32.06 9.97 -31.95
N TRP A 79 -31.57 11.13 -31.51
CA TRP A 79 -32.19 11.92 -30.45
C TRP A 79 -32.01 13.40 -30.80
N HIS A 80 -32.90 13.92 -31.63
CA HIS A 80 -33.21 15.35 -31.66
C HIS A 80 -34.67 15.51 -31.25
N SER A 81 -34.88 16.21 -30.14
CA SER A 81 -36.18 16.62 -29.64
C SER A 81 -36.77 17.74 -30.51
N GLY A 82 -38.05 17.63 -30.88
CA GLY A 82 -38.81 18.67 -31.57
C GLY A 82 -40.30 18.34 -31.63
N CYS A 83 -41.14 19.28 -31.20
CA CYS A 83 -42.59 19.24 -31.06
C CYS A 83 -43.37 19.20 -32.40
N ASN A 84 -44.50 18.46 -32.47
CA ASN A 84 -45.89 18.95 -32.67
C ASN A 84 -46.88 17.90 -33.25
N LEU A 85 -48.12 18.10 -32.79
CA LEU A 85 -49.47 17.66 -33.18
C LEU A 85 -49.76 16.69 -34.36
N ASP A 86 -50.66 15.76 -34.00
CA ASP A 86 -51.89 15.33 -34.70
C ASP A 86 -51.86 14.38 -35.92
N ASN A 87 -52.72 13.36 -35.76
CA ASN A 87 -53.47 12.53 -36.72
C ASN A 87 -52.78 11.63 -37.78
N GLY A 88 -53.33 10.41 -37.87
CA GLY A 88 -53.55 9.75 -39.16
C GLY A 88 -52.72 8.50 -39.44
N GLN A 89 -53.44 7.43 -39.77
CA GLN A 89 -52.98 6.08 -40.16
C GLN A 89 -52.26 6.02 -41.54
N PRO A 90 -51.70 4.85 -41.93
CA PRO A 90 -50.49 4.70 -42.76
C PRO A 90 -50.78 4.55 -44.26
N VAL A 91 -49.80 4.78 -45.15
CA VAL A 91 -49.63 4.10 -46.46
C VAL A 91 -48.21 4.37 -47.02
N THR A 92 -47.75 3.39 -47.79
CA THR A 92 -46.50 3.10 -48.53
C THR A 92 -46.02 4.10 -49.61
N GLU A 93 -44.72 3.93 -49.94
CA GLU A 93 -44.09 3.97 -51.29
C GLU A 93 -43.43 5.26 -51.86
N GLN A 94 -42.24 5.03 -52.44
CA GLN A 94 -41.56 5.73 -53.55
C GLN A 94 -40.47 6.81 -53.30
N SER A 95 -39.62 6.92 -54.33
CA SER A 95 -38.19 7.27 -54.38
C SER A 95 -37.88 8.69 -54.96
N PRO A 96 -36.64 9.04 -55.40
CA PRO A 96 -35.91 10.29 -55.11
C PRO A 96 -36.12 11.42 -56.16
N PRO A 97 -35.41 12.58 -56.08
CA PRO A 97 -34.41 12.85 -57.13
C PRO A 97 -33.18 13.74 -56.80
N THR A 98 -32.28 13.75 -57.79
CA THR A 98 -30.96 14.35 -58.07
C THR A 98 -30.96 15.84 -58.49
N VAL A 99 -29.77 16.48 -58.56
CA VAL A 99 -29.19 17.40 -59.64
C VAL A 99 -28.16 18.36 -58.98
N GLU A 100 -26.83 18.17 -59.12
CA GLU A 100 -25.86 18.64 -60.16
C GLU A 100 -25.74 20.18 -60.31
N VAL A 101 -24.57 20.84 -60.38
CA VAL A 101 -23.59 20.96 -61.50
C VAL A 101 -22.42 21.87 -61.03
N THR A 102 -21.13 21.45 -60.96
CA THR A 102 -19.99 21.57 -61.95
C THR A 102 -19.11 22.87 -61.79
N PRO A 103 -17.97 23.10 -62.52
CA PRO A 103 -16.54 23.06 -62.11
C PRO A 103 -15.83 24.46 -62.32
N PRO A 104 -14.49 24.68 -62.56
CA PRO A 104 -13.34 23.76 -62.80
C PRO A 104 -11.95 24.09 -62.17
N ASP A 105 -11.07 23.10 -62.37
CA ASP A 105 -9.60 23.04 -62.31
C ASP A 105 -8.85 24.17 -63.04
N SER A 106 -7.66 24.54 -62.54
CA SER A 106 -6.35 24.17 -63.14
C SER A 106 -5.17 24.99 -62.57
N GLN A 107 -4.18 24.25 -62.08
CA GLN A 107 -2.77 24.51 -61.75
C GLN A 107 -1.94 25.26 -62.84
N PRO A 108 -0.67 25.72 -62.64
CA PRO A 108 0.51 24.95 -62.13
C PRO A 108 1.52 25.70 -61.19
N GLU A 109 2.21 24.96 -60.29
CA GLU A 109 3.67 24.60 -60.27
C GLU A 109 4.64 25.80 -60.16
N ASP A 110 5.78 25.83 -59.45
CA ASP A 110 6.63 24.94 -58.65
C ASP A 110 7.69 25.88 -58.00
N ASN A 111 8.16 25.55 -56.80
CA ASN A 111 9.55 25.71 -56.33
C ASN A 111 9.62 25.51 -54.82
N GLY A 112 10.32 24.47 -54.40
CA GLY A 112 10.52 24.10 -53.01
C GLY A 112 11.53 24.96 -52.25
N VAL A 113 11.48 24.89 -50.92
CA VAL A 113 12.64 24.92 -50.03
C VAL A 113 12.33 24.06 -48.81
N MET A 114 13.32 23.25 -48.45
CA MET A 114 13.43 22.37 -47.30
C MET A 114 13.75 23.19 -46.04
N GLU A 115 13.00 23.01 -44.95
CA GLU A 115 13.52 23.28 -43.61
C GLU A 115 13.19 22.09 -42.70
N GLN A 116 14.27 21.42 -42.28
CA GLN A 116 14.32 20.39 -41.26
C GLN A 116 14.21 21.09 -39.89
N GLU A 117 13.29 20.64 -39.04
CA GLU A 117 13.30 20.96 -37.61
C GLU A 117 13.48 19.64 -36.84
N PRO A 118 14.44 19.58 -35.89
CA PRO A 118 14.90 18.34 -35.29
C PRO A 118 13.99 17.81 -34.17
N ASP A 119 14.08 16.51 -33.96
CA ASP A 119 13.70 15.81 -32.72
C ASP A 119 14.36 16.48 -31.51
N GLU A 120 13.55 17.21 -30.74
CA GLU A 120 13.89 17.68 -29.39
C GLU A 120 12.89 17.05 -28.39
N ASP A 121 12.82 15.71 -28.36
CA ASP A 121 12.28 14.98 -27.20
C ASP A 121 13.38 14.83 -26.13
N SER A 122 13.97 15.97 -25.76
CA SER A 122 14.89 16.10 -24.65
C SER A 122 14.11 16.53 -23.40
N GLU A 123 14.19 15.69 -22.36
CA GLU A 123 13.85 15.99 -20.98
C GLU A 123 12.37 16.29 -20.64
N CYS A 124 11.58 15.22 -20.46
CA CYS A 124 10.57 15.23 -19.40
C CYS A 124 10.86 14.13 -18.37
N SER A 125 12.09 14.16 -17.86
CA SER A 125 12.48 13.47 -16.64
C SER A 125 11.72 14.10 -15.47
N ALA A 126 10.89 13.28 -14.84
CA ALA A 126 10.33 13.40 -13.48
C ALA A 126 10.84 14.58 -12.62
N GLN A 127 10.18 15.74 -12.72
CA GLN A 127 10.37 16.82 -11.75
C GLN A 127 9.40 16.62 -10.58
N LEU A 128 9.92 16.00 -9.51
CA LEU A 128 9.26 15.91 -8.20
C LEU A 128 9.25 17.29 -7.54
N LEU A 129 8.06 17.70 -7.06
CA LEU A 129 7.86 18.98 -6.40
C LEU A 129 8.56 19.04 -5.03
N ARG A 130 9.43 20.03 -4.89
CA ARG A 130 10.06 20.49 -3.65
C ARG A 130 9.08 21.33 -2.81
N THR A 131 9.24 21.26 -1.50
CA THR A 131 8.46 21.94 -0.45
C THR A 131 8.57 23.47 -0.46
N LYS A 132 7.51 24.12 0.04
CA LYS A 132 7.14 25.55 -0.08
C LYS A 132 8.11 26.54 0.57
N SER A 133 8.18 27.79 0.04
CA SER A 133 7.98 29.06 0.77
C SER A 133 8.11 30.29 -0.15
N ASP A 134 7.01 31.04 -0.26
CA ASP A 134 6.78 32.48 -0.45
C ASP A 134 7.40 33.38 -1.55
N ALA A 135 6.61 34.42 -1.87
CA ALA A 135 6.84 35.61 -2.70
C ALA A 135 6.73 35.47 -4.23
N GLY A 136 5.84 36.28 -4.80
CA GLY A 136 5.26 36.10 -6.13
C GLY A 136 6.16 36.39 -7.32
N VAL A 137 6.01 35.54 -8.33
CA VAL A 137 6.04 35.91 -9.76
C VAL A 137 5.02 35.02 -10.46
N LEU A 138 4.02 35.61 -11.09
CA LEU A 138 3.11 34.94 -12.02
C LEU A 138 3.94 34.44 -13.21
N ARG A 139 4.56 33.26 -13.10
CA ARG A 139 5.00 32.48 -14.25
C ARG A 139 3.73 31.97 -14.91
N ARG A 140 3.25 32.74 -15.88
CA ARG A 140 2.22 32.43 -16.86
C ARG A 140 2.51 31.03 -17.41
N GLY A 141 1.96 29.99 -16.77
CA GLY A 141 2.06 28.63 -17.27
C GLY A 141 1.47 28.65 -18.67
N GLN A 142 2.23 28.16 -19.66
CA GLN A 142 1.72 27.91 -21.00
C GLN A 142 0.32 27.30 -20.85
N ARG A 143 -0.71 28.04 -21.25
CA ARG A 143 -2.07 27.52 -21.34
C ARG A 143 -1.99 26.42 -22.39
N ARG A 144 -1.82 25.17 -21.94
CA ARG A 144 -1.85 23.99 -22.80
C ARG A 144 -3.09 24.10 -23.66
N SER A 145 -2.92 23.96 -24.97
CA SER A 145 -4.03 24.12 -25.90
C SER A 145 -5.15 23.14 -25.53
N PRO A 146 -6.43 23.42 -25.85
CA PRO A 146 -7.51 22.48 -25.66
C PRO A 146 -7.20 21.09 -26.28
N SER A 147 -6.41 21.07 -27.35
CA SER A 147 -5.90 19.86 -28.00
C SER A 147 -4.88 19.11 -27.14
N ASP A 148 -3.95 19.81 -26.47
CA ASP A 148 -2.99 19.20 -25.54
C ASP A 148 -3.69 18.65 -24.30
N GLN A 149 -4.68 19.37 -23.77
CA GLN A 149 -5.50 18.88 -22.66
C GLN A 149 -6.29 17.62 -23.04
N ARG A 150 -6.78 17.54 -24.29
CA ARG A 150 -7.42 16.35 -24.84
C ARG A 150 -6.41 15.20 -25.03
N LYS A 151 -5.20 15.46 -25.52
CA LYS A 151 -4.11 14.46 -25.63
C LYS A 151 -3.70 13.90 -24.27
N ILE A 152 -3.49 14.78 -23.28
CA ILE A 152 -3.14 14.38 -21.89
C ILE A 152 -4.26 13.55 -21.26
N ARG A 153 -5.53 13.92 -21.46
CA ARG A 153 -6.67 13.13 -20.97
C ARG A 153 -6.74 11.75 -21.62
N ARG A 154 -6.46 11.63 -22.93
CA ARG A 154 -6.44 10.35 -23.66
C ARG A 154 -5.32 9.42 -23.20
N HIS A 155 -4.21 9.97 -22.70
CA HIS A 155 -3.04 9.19 -22.23
C HIS A 155 -2.93 9.04 -20.70
N ARG A 156 -3.95 9.44 -19.93
CA ARG A 156 -4.00 9.18 -18.49
C ARG A 156 -4.68 7.85 -18.23
N PHE A 157 -3.88 6.84 -17.96
CA PHE A 157 -4.37 5.53 -17.56
C PHE A 157 -4.36 5.44 -16.04
N SER A 158 -5.49 5.04 -15.48
CA SER A 158 -5.65 4.84 -14.05
C SER A 158 -6.39 3.54 -13.76
N ILE A 159 -5.99 2.87 -12.70
CA ILE A 159 -6.66 1.68 -12.16
C ILE A 159 -7.08 1.97 -10.73
N ASN A 160 -8.37 1.84 -10.43
CA ASN A 160 -8.96 2.13 -9.11
C ASN A 160 -8.52 3.48 -8.51
N GLY A 161 -8.37 4.52 -9.35
CA GLY A 161 -7.98 5.86 -8.91
C GLY A 161 -6.46 6.10 -8.81
N HIS A 162 -5.63 5.09 -9.06
CA HIS A 162 -4.17 5.28 -9.12
C HIS A 162 -3.65 5.33 -10.55
N PHE A 163 -2.70 6.22 -10.83
CA PHE A 163 -2.08 6.35 -12.14
C PHE A 163 -1.00 5.30 -12.35
N TYR A 164 -0.88 4.78 -13.58
CA TYR A 164 0.19 3.88 -13.98
C TYR A 164 0.67 4.23 -15.40
N ASN A 165 1.89 3.80 -15.73
CA ASN A 165 2.41 3.96 -17.09
C ASN A 165 1.84 2.84 -17.98
N HIS A 166 0.95 3.19 -18.91
CA HIS A 166 0.31 2.22 -19.80
C HIS A 166 1.25 1.54 -20.79
N LYS A 167 2.33 2.23 -21.20
CA LYS A 167 3.30 1.65 -22.14
C LYS A 167 4.16 0.57 -21.49
N THR A 168 4.49 0.75 -20.21
CA THR A 168 5.39 -0.17 -19.49
C THR A 168 4.66 -1.05 -18.47
N ALA A 169 3.35 -0.82 -18.28
CA ALA A 169 2.52 -1.39 -17.22
C ALA A 169 3.08 -1.23 -15.80
N VAL A 170 4.02 -0.29 -15.61
CA VAL A 170 4.64 -0.03 -14.32
C VAL A 170 3.68 0.77 -13.45
N PHE A 171 3.43 0.24 -12.27
CA PHE A 171 2.62 0.83 -11.23
C PHE A 171 3.46 1.09 -9.98
N THR A 172 3.49 2.34 -9.55
CA THR A 172 4.20 2.77 -8.35
C THR A 172 3.19 3.46 -7.44
N PRO A 173 2.54 2.74 -6.52
CA PRO A 173 1.60 3.36 -5.59
C PRO A 173 2.35 4.35 -4.69
N ALA A 174 1.72 5.49 -4.40
CA ALA A 174 2.30 6.45 -3.48
C ALA A 174 2.42 5.82 -2.09
N PHE A 175 3.61 5.91 -1.47
CA PHE A 175 3.84 5.38 -0.14
C PHE A 175 2.86 5.99 0.87
N GLY A 176 2.22 5.15 1.67
CA GLY A 176 1.19 5.56 2.63
C GLY A 176 -0.16 5.92 2.02
N SER A 177 -0.35 5.81 0.70
CA SER A 177 -1.69 5.84 0.12
C SER A 177 -2.50 4.62 0.55
N VAL A 178 -3.81 4.78 0.64
CA VAL A 178 -4.72 3.76 1.17
C VAL A 178 -5.57 3.15 0.07
N THR A 179 -5.83 1.86 0.17
CA THR A 179 -6.85 1.16 -0.60
C THR A 179 -7.71 0.34 0.33
N ASN A 180 -9.03 0.47 0.21
CA ASN A 180 -9.99 -0.37 0.89
C ASN A 180 -10.24 -1.68 0.12
N VAL A 181 -10.35 -2.80 0.84
CA VAL A 181 -10.79 -4.09 0.30
C VAL A 181 -11.97 -4.63 1.12
N ARG A 182 -12.98 -5.18 0.45
CA ARG A 182 -14.14 -5.81 1.12
C ARG A 182 -13.76 -7.24 1.50
N ILE A 183 -13.75 -7.55 2.80
CA ILE A 183 -13.34 -8.85 3.33
C ILE A 183 -14.24 -9.28 4.51
N ASN A 184 -14.11 -10.53 4.93
CA ASN A 184 -14.78 -11.07 6.12
C ASN A 184 -13.79 -11.68 7.13
N SER A 185 -14.28 -12.05 8.32
CA SER A 185 -13.49 -12.58 9.43
C SER A 185 -12.91 -13.96 9.19
N CYS A 186 -13.44 -14.72 8.23
CA CYS A 186 -12.97 -16.06 7.88
C CYS A 186 -11.83 -16.01 6.85
N MET A 187 -11.54 -14.82 6.28
CA MET A 187 -10.47 -14.66 5.31
C MET A 187 -9.10 -14.61 5.97
N ARG A 188 -8.21 -15.51 5.55
CA ARG A 188 -6.81 -15.53 5.98
C ARG A 188 -5.96 -14.50 5.21
N THR A 189 -4.81 -14.14 5.77
CA THR A 189 -3.80 -13.25 5.16
C THR A 189 -3.58 -13.46 3.65
N PRO A 190 -3.29 -14.68 3.14
CA PRO A 190 -3.07 -14.88 1.70
C PRO A 190 -4.32 -14.69 0.84
N GLN A 191 -5.53 -14.82 1.39
CA GLN A 191 -6.76 -14.54 0.65
C GLN A 191 -6.98 -13.02 0.56
N VAL A 192 -6.80 -12.30 1.67
CA VAL A 192 -6.91 -10.83 1.69
C VAL A 192 -5.86 -10.19 0.76
N LEU A 193 -4.63 -10.69 0.78
CA LEU A 193 -3.56 -10.27 -0.11
C LEU A 193 -3.95 -10.44 -1.58
N ARG A 194 -4.45 -11.63 -1.96
CA ARG A 194 -4.91 -11.89 -3.34
C ARG A 194 -6.08 -10.98 -3.75
N VAL A 195 -7.01 -10.67 -2.84
CA VAL A 195 -8.09 -9.71 -3.14
C VAL A 195 -7.53 -8.34 -3.49
N LEU A 196 -6.53 -7.86 -2.75
CA LEU A 196 -5.87 -6.60 -3.06
C LEU A 196 -5.10 -6.67 -4.39
N LEU A 197 -4.29 -7.70 -4.61
CA LEU A 197 -3.50 -7.83 -5.84
C LEU A 197 -4.39 -7.95 -7.09
N ASN A 198 -5.48 -8.72 -7.00
CA ASN A 198 -6.45 -8.89 -8.08
C ASN A 198 -7.24 -7.61 -8.36
N LYS A 199 -7.55 -6.82 -7.33
CA LYS A 199 -8.19 -5.50 -7.50
C LYS A 199 -7.35 -4.62 -8.43
N PHE A 200 -6.02 -4.68 -8.32
CA PHE A 200 -5.09 -3.92 -9.15
C PHE A 200 -4.52 -4.69 -10.33
N LYS A 201 -4.94 -5.93 -10.60
CA LYS A 201 -4.40 -6.75 -11.70
C LYS A 201 -2.88 -6.84 -11.65
N ILE A 202 -2.30 -7.05 -10.47
CA ILE A 202 -0.85 -7.15 -10.31
C ILE A 202 -0.36 -8.48 -10.90
N GLU A 203 0.68 -8.44 -11.73
CA GLU A 203 1.28 -9.60 -12.39
C GLU A 203 2.23 -10.37 -11.46
N ASN A 204 2.88 -9.66 -10.53
CA ASN A 204 3.84 -10.21 -9.58
C ASN A 204 3.26 -11.33 -8.71
N SER A 205 4.13 -12.23 -8.23
CA SER A 205 3.73 -13.31 -7.35
C SER A 205 3.19 -12.76 -6.02
N PRO A 206 2.09 -13.31 -5.47
CA PRO A 206 1.65 -12.92 -4.14
C PRO A 206 2.70 -13.18 -3.05
N ASP A 207 3.63 -14.12 -3.27
CA ASP A 207 4.69 -14.42 -2.31
C ASP A 207 5.81 -13.35 -2.29
N ASP A 208 5.85 -12.45 -3.30
CA ASP A 208 6.74 -11.27 -3.30
C ASP A 208 6.28 -10.22 -2.29
N PHE A 209 5.08 -10.38 -1.73
CA PHE A 209 4.45 -9.42 -0.85
C PHE A 209 4.03 -10.06 0.48
N ALA A 210 4.00 -9.22 1.52
CA ALA A 210 3.42 -9.60 2.80
C ALA A 210 2.63 -8.43 3.39
N LEU A 211 1.65 -8.78 4.22
CA LEU A 211 0.94 -7.80 5.03
C LEU A 211 1.69 -7.60 6.35
N TYR A 212 1.77 -6.35 6.81
CA TYR A 212 2.36 -5.97 8.08
C TYR A 212 1.39 -5.12 8.90
N LEU A 213 1.32 -5.36 10.21
CA LEU A 213 0.77 -4.42 11.17
C LEU A 213 1.87 -3.44 11.57
N VAL A 214 1.61 -2.15 11.41
CA VAL A 214 2.54 -1.08 11.78
C VAL A 214 1.86 -0.21 12.83
N HIS A 215 2.44 -0.17 14.03
CA HIS A 215 1.96 0.64 15.14
C HIS A 215 2.62 2.02 15.16
N ALA A 216 1.97 2.99 15.81
CA ALA A 216 2.49 4.34 16.02
C ALA A 216 3.79 4.37 16.85
N SER A 217 4.02 3.34 17.67
CA SER A 217 5.27 3.12 18.39
C SER A 217 6.46 2.93 17.45
N GLY A 218 6.23 2.47 16.22
CA GLY A 218 7.24 2.00 15.27
C GLY A 218 7.35 0.48 15.20
N GLU A 219 6.64 -0.24 16.08
CA GLU A 219 6.55 -1.70 16.04
C GLU A 219 5.93 -2.15 14.71
N ARG A 220 6.52 -3.19 14.13
CA ARG A 220 6.14 -3.74 12.84
C ARG A 220 6.15 -5.25 12.90
N VAL A 221 4.96 -5.83 12.73
CA VAL A 221 4.75 -7.27 12.83
C VAL A 221 4.23 -7.79 11.50
N LYS A 222 4.89 -8.81 10.95
CA LYS A 222 4.44 -9.51 9.75
C LYS A 222 3.23 -10.38 10.08
N LEU A 223 2.15 -10.28 9.31
CA LEU A 223 1.02 -11.19 9.47
C LEU A 223 1.39 -12.58 8.95
N LYS A 224 1.12 -13.61 9.76
CA LYS A 224 1.31 -15.01 9.37
C LYS A 224 0.29 -15.42 8.32
N ARG A 225 0.58 -16.49 7.58
CA ARG A 225 -0.34 -17.06 6.58
C ARG A 225 -1.65 -17.58 7.19
N SER A 226 -1.63 -17.95 8.47
CA SER A 226 -2.78 -18.45 9.24
C SER A 226 -3.62 -17.35 9.88
N ASP A 227 -3.14 -16.10 9.89
CA ASP A 227 -3.82 -15.00 10.58
C ASP A 227 -5.04 -14.51 9.80
N TYR A 228 -5.94 -13.83 10.50
CA TYR A 228 -7.18 -13.26 9.97
C TYR A 228 -7.13 -11.73 10.04
N PRO A 229 -6.74 -11.02 8.96
CA PRO A 229 -6.46 -9.58 9.00
C PRO A 229 -7.63 -8.72 9.49
N LEU A 230 -8.87 -9.07 9.16
CA LEU A 230 -10.05 -8.33 9.64
C LEU A 230 -10.22 -8.45 11.16
N VAL A 231 -10.04 -9.67 11.70
CA VAL A 231 -10.13 -9.93 13.14
C VAL A 231 -9.02 -9.17 13.87
N LEU A 232 -7.79 -9.26 13.36
CA LEU A 232 -6.66 -8.50 13.90
C LEU A 232 -6.95 -7.00 13.90
N ARG A 233 -7.51 -6.44 12.82
CA ARG A 233 -7.90 -5.03 12.77
C ARG A 233 -8.92 -4.66 13.85
N VAL A 234 -9.94 -5.50 14.06
CA VAL A 234 -10.94 -5.26 15.11
C VAL A 234 -10.30 -5.29 16.50
N MET A 235 -9.37 -6.22 16.75
CA MET A 235 -8.65 -6.32 18.02
C MET A 235 -7.71 -5.13 18.27
N GLN A 236 -6.99 -4.66 17.25
CA GLN A 236 -6.12 -3.47 17.35
C GLN A 236 -6.89 -2.15 17.41
N GLY A 237 -8.18 -2.17 17.04
CA GLY A 237 -9.08 -1.04 17.08
C GLY A 237 -9.18 -0.25 15.77
N PRO A 238 -10.06 0.76 15.72
CA PRO A 238 -10.41 1.46 14.48
C PRO A 238 -9.44 2.59 14.10
N CYS A 239 -8.71 3.19 15.04
CA CYS A 239 -7.90 4.38 14.77
C CYS A 239 -6.64 4.09 13.93
N GLU A 240 -6.58 4.63 12.71
CA GLU A 240 -5.41 4.48 11.83
C GLU A 240 -4.17 5.25 12.31
N GLN A 241 -4.33 6.16 13.28
CA GLN A 241 -3.18 6.82 13.92
C GLN A 241 -2.47 5.91 14.93
N VAL A 242 -3.11 4.83 15.37
CA VAL A 242 -2.56 3.89 16.37
C VAL A 242 -1.92 2.69 15.69
N CYS A 243 -2.63 2.08 14.74
CA CYS A 243 -2.18 0.90 14.01
C CYS A 243 -2.65 1.01 12.56
N LYS A 244 -1.85 0.52 11.61
CA LYS A 244 -2.17 0.46 10.17
C LYS A 244 -1.80 -0.91 9.62
N VAL A 245 -2.55 -1.38 8.63
CA VAL A 245 -2.19 -2.59 7.86
C VAL A 245 -1.50 -2.14 6.58
N PHE A 246 -0.26 -2.57 6.35
CA PHE A 246 0.53 -2.24 5.17
C PHE A 246 0.75 -3.45 4.27
N LEU A 247 0.78 -3.22 2.97
CA LEU A 247 1.38 -4.13 1.99
C LEU A 247 2.83 -3.71 1.76
N MET A 248 3.78 -4.62 1.99
CA MET A 248 5.21 -4.38 1.76
C MET A 248 5.83 -5.58 1.03
N GLU A 249 7.04 -5.41 0.47
CA GLU A 249 7.78 -6.52 -0.11
C GLU A 249 8.21 -7.54 0.97
N ALA A 250 8.08 -8.83 0.65
CA ALA A 250 8.30 -9.90 1.62
C ALA A 250 9.78 -10.05 2.04
N ASP A 251 10.71 -9.65 1.18
CA ASP A 251 12.17 -9.68 1.36
C ASP A 251 12.72 -8.43 2.07
N LEU A 252 12.07 -7.27 1.94
CA LEU A 252 12.49 -6.00 2.56
C LEU A 252 11.75 -5.68 3.85
N GLY A 253 10.64 -6.36 4.13
CA GLY A 253 9.84 -6.13 5.32
C GLY A 253 10.55 -6.63 6.57
N GLU A 254 11.28 -5.74 7.24
CA GLU A 254 11.92 -6.02 8.52
C GLU A 254 10.90 -5.97 9.67
N GLU A 255 10.86 -7.03 10.48
CA GLU A 255 10.09 -7.06 11.71
C GLU A 255 10.79 -6.21 12.76
N VAL A 256 10.01 -5.34 13.41
CA VAL A 256 10.50 -4.45 14.45
C VAL A 256 9.70 -4.76 15.69
N THR A 257 10.37 -5.29 16.71
CA THR A 257 9.75 -5.52 18.02
C THR A 257 9.50 -4.19 18.74
N TYR A 258 8.57 -4.20 19.69
CA TYR A 258 8.26 -3.04 20.51
C TYR A 258 9.50 -2.40 21.17
N ASP A 259 10.38 -3.22 21.76
CA ASP A 259 11.60 -2.76 22.43
C ASP A 259 12.60 -2.11 21.47
N VAL A 260 12.64 -2.55 20.22
CA VAL A 260 13.53 -1.97 19.19
C VAL A 260 12.92 -0.71 18.58
N ALA A 261 11.59 -0.65 18.47
CA ALA A 261 10.87 0.45 17.82
C ALA A 261 11.21 1.83 18.42
N GLN A 262 11.43 1.90 19.73
CA GLN A 262 11.80 3.15 20.40
C GLN A 262 13.15 3.71 19.92
N TYR A 263 14.05 2.84 19.44
CA TYR A 263 15.38 3.23 19.02
C TYR A 263 15.47 3.65 17.55
N ILE A 264 14.51 3.25 16.70
CA ILE A 264 14.49 3.57 15.27
C ILE A 264 14.47 5.09 15.00
N LYS A 265 13.94 5.86 15.94
CA LYS A 265 13.86 7.33 15.84
C LYS A 265 15.19 8.03 16.12
N PHE A 266 16.19 7.33 16.67
CA PHE A 266 17.50 7.92 16.96
C PHE A 266 18.43 7.84 15.76
N GLU A 267 19.25 8.88 15.60
CA GLU A 267 20.32 8.86 14.60
C GLU A 267 21.42 7.85 14.98
N MET A 268 22.10 7.33 13.95
CA MET A 268 23.16 6.34 14.13
C MET A 268 24.28 6.76 15.13
N PRO A 269 24.71 8.03 15.22
CA PRO A 269 25.68 8.46 16.24
C PRO A 269 25.15 8.30 17.68
N VAL A 270 23.86 8.59 17.89
CA VAL A 270 23.21 8.46 19.20
C VAL A 270 23.14 6.98 19.59
N LEU A 271 22.74 6.11 18.67
CA LEU A 271 22.71 4.66 18.87
C LEU A 271 24.10 4.12 19.22
N LYS A 272 25.14 4.56 18.49
CA LYS A 272 26.54 4.20 18.80
C LYS A 272 26.92 4.63 20.22
N SER A 273 26.50 5.81 20.66
CA SER A 273 26.78 6.28 22.03
C SER A 273 26.13 5.40 23.10
N PHE A 274 24.92 4.87 22.87
CA PHE A 274 24.29 3.92 23.78
C PHE A 274 25.10 2.62 23.89
N ILE A 275 25.53 2.09 22.74
CA ILE A 275 26.36 0.87 22.71
C ILE A 275 27.67 1.08 23.49
N THR A 276 28.35 2.20 23.27
CA THR A 276 29.58 2.53 24.00
C THR A 276 29.35 2.58 25.51
N LYS A 277 28.30 3.29 25.97
CA LYS A 277 27.98 3.40 27.40
C LYS A 277 27.61 2.06 28.03
N LEU A 278 26.85 1.22 27.31
CA LEU A 278 26.50 -0.12 27.80
C LEU A 278 27.74 -1.00 27.94
N LYS A 279 28.67 -0.91 26.99
CA LYS A 279 29.95 -1.65 27.05
C LYS A 279 30.82 -1.18 28.22
N GLU A 280 30.92 0.13 28.45
CA GLU A 280 31.65 0.68 29.59
C GLU A 280 31.06 0.23 30.94
N GLU A 281 29.73 0.12 31.03
CA GLU A 281 29.04 -0.38 32.23
C GLU A 281 29.27 -1.89 32.43
N GLU A 282 29.18 -2.67 31.36
CA GLU A 282 29.48 -4.10 31.38
C GLU A 282 30.93 -4.36 31.85
N ASP A 283 31.90 -3.66 31.28
CA ASP A 283 33.32 -3.76 31.66
C ASP A 283 33.52 -3.42 33.16
N ARG A 284 32.78 -2.44 33.68
CA ARG A 284 32.82 -2.05 35.10
C ARG A 284 32.27 -3.15 36.00
N GLU A 285 31.14 -3.76 35.65
CA GLU A 285 30.55 -4.84 36.45
C GLU A 285 31.40 -6.13 36.36
N VAL A 286 31.98 -6.44 35.20
CA VAL A 286 32.94 -7.55 35.06
C VAL A 286 34.15 -7.34 35.97
N LEU A 287 34.71 -6.12 36.02
CA LEU A 287 35.84 -5.80 36.88
C LEU A 287 35.48 -5.98 38.37
N LYS A 288 34.32 -5.50 38.77
CA LYS A 288 33.79 -5.63 40.14
C LYS A 288 33.56 -7.09 40.53
N LEU A 289 32.99 -7.89 39.63
CA LEU A 289 32.79 -9.32 39.83
C LEU A 289 34.13 -10.06 39.95
N ARG A 290 35.10 -9.75 39.09
CA ARG A 290 36.47 -10.32 39.16
C ARG A 290 37.15 -10.01 40.49
N ARG A 291 37.06 -8.76 40.98
CA ARG A 291 37.60 -8.38 42.29
C ARG A 291 36.97 -9.19 43.42
N ARG A 292 35.64 -9.32 43.42
CA ARG A 292 34.91 -10.10 44.43
C ARG A 292 35.28 -11.58 44.38
N TYR A 293 35.37 -12.15 43.19
CA TYR A 293 35.78 -13.54 42.98
C TYR A 293 37.20 -13.77 43.53
N ASN A 294 38.18 -12.94 43.16
CA ASN A 294 39.56 -13.08 43.62
C ASN A 294 39.69 -12.94 45.14
N TYR A 295 38.93 -12.02 45.74
CA TYR A 295 38.90 -11.85 47.19
C TYR A 295 38.38 -13.11 47.91
N LEU A 296 37.24 -13.65 47.47
CA LEU A 296 36.65 -14.86 48.05
C LEU A 296 37.54 -16.08 47.83
N ARG A 297 38.11 -16.22 46.62
CA ARG A 297 39.06 -17.28 46.29
C ARG A 297 40.26 -17.27 47.26
N CYS A 298 40.84 -16.10 47.51
CA CYS A 298 41.94 -15.95 48.46
C CYS A 298 41.56 -16.36 49.89
N ILE A 299 40.33 -16.05 50.35
CA ILE A 299 39.83 -16.49 51.65
C ILE A 299 39.73 -18.01 51.71
N ILE A 300 39.10 -18.63 50.70
CA ILE A 300 38.91 -20.08 50.64
C ILE A 300 40.26 -20.80 50.60
N GLU A 301 41.19 -20.34 49.75
CA GLU A 301 42.53 -20.91 49.65
C GLU A 301 43.29 -20.83 50.99
N LYS A 302 43.16 -19.73 51.72
CA LYS A 302 43.72 -19.60 53.08
C LYS A 302 43.09 -20.58 54.06
N GLN A 303 41.77 -20.74 54.04
CA GLN A 303 41.07 -21.66 54.95
C GLN A 303 41.43 -23.12 54.67
N LEU A 304 41.53 -23.51 53.39
CA LEU A 304 41.97 -24.85 52.98
C LEU A 304 43.41 -25.14 53.40
N GLY A 305 44.30 -24.15 53.34
CA GLY A 305 45.68 -24.27 53.81
C GLY A 305 45.84 -24.34 55.34
N CYS A 306 44.82 -23.94 56.11
CA CYS A 306 44.81 -23.99 57.57
C CYS A 306 44.12 -25.25 58.13
N LEU A 307 43.68 -26.19 57.28
CA LEU A 307 43.15 -27.47 57.75
C LEU A 307 44.33 -28.33 58.26
N PRO A 308 44.31 -28.83 59.51
CA PRO A 308 45.35 -29.72 60.00
C PRO A 308 45.34 -31.00 59.17
N GLU A 309 46.53 -31.47 58.75
CA GLU A 309 46.71 -32.83 58.26
C GLU A 309 46.11 -33.77 59.32
N GLY A 310 45.13 -34.57 58.90
CA GLY A 310 44.36 -35.41 59.80
C GLY A 310 45.27 -36.21 60.73
N GLU A 311 44.88 -36.26 62.00
CA GLU A 311 45.47 -37.12 63.01
C GLU A 311 45.72 -38.51 62.40
N THR A 312 47.00 -38.85 62.27
CA THR A 312 47.41 -40.22 61.98
C THR A 312 47.02 -41.05 63.19
N CYS A 313 45.86 -41.72 63.11
CA CYS A 313 45.48 -42.77 64.04
C CYS A 313 46.54 -43.88 63.96
N MET A 314 47.45 -43.91 64.95
CA MET A 314 48.33 -45.03 65.28
C MET A 314 47.63 -45.94 66.28
#